data_AF-A0A023PIN6-F1
#
_entry.id   AF-A0A023PIN6-F1
#
_cell.length_a   1.000
_cell.length_b   1.000
_cell.length_c   1.000
_cell.angle_alpha   90.00
_cell.angle_beta   90.00
_cell.angle_gamma   90.00
#
_symmetry.space_group_name_H-M   'P 1'
#
loop_
_entity.id
_entity.type
_entity.pdbx_description
1 polymer ?
#
loop_
_entity_poly.entity_id
_entity_poly.type
_entity_poly.pdbx_seq_one_letter_code
_entity_poly.pdbx_strand_id
1 'polypeptide(L)'
;EPPFTTLFYTGFFTPASLFFVRSHGAVPSVENATSHAWTMRVCGLVSKPTTFSIADLKNIFQVVTLPVTLVCAGNRRMEQNVVRKGLGFNWGAAGLSTALFTGVYLSDILQYVNPTPSPDGRYPRHVVFQGVHQLPQGPYGTSQRLSWAKNLGKGMLICWAINGLPFTPHHGFPLRFVVPGQIGGRSVYWLHKIQVSDRESQHYLHAWDYKLLPTEVSASQARAEAHWWYYPKYTINHFNVNSAIVHPAHEEILSPSRDSYLVEGYAYSGGGKRVTRVEISFDEGNTWALCQINYPQDLYRQVAFDCTVFGRLDFTHREECFCWCFWSFSVDVITLRENCSIQIRAMDQGLALQQRHMYWNATSIINYWWFRVAIHTQPNGALRFQHPTDPANARGGWMQRIKNQGYHILSPVFTQSKSAPSPTTVQEATPLITNPKVTTEITLEELQAHSGAEAPWFVVNGEVYHGTGYLNDHPGGAHSITGMAGQDASQDFMAIHSITAQAQLAQFHIGSLIACVPKPEVVSSPDHAFLSKTQWKKVVLVSTSVVTHNSRFYRFALER
;
A
#
# COMPACT_ATOMS: atom_id res chain seq x y z
N GLU A 1 2.50 -4.90 -1.66
CA GLU A 1 1.04 -5.11 -1.63
C GLU A 1 0.74 -6.57 -1.96
N PRO A 2 -0.41 -7.14 -1.57
CA PRO A 2 -0.78 -8.48 -2.04
C PRO A 2 -1.01 -8.50 -3.57
N PRO A 3 -0.86 -9.64 -4.25
CA PRO A 3 -1.29 -9.79 -5.64
C PRO A 3 -2.77 -9.42 -5.78
N PHE A 4 -3.12 -8.69 -6.83
CA PHE A 4 -4.41 -8.00 -6.90
C PHE A 4 -5.62 -8.97 -6.95
N THR A 5 -5.54 -10.02 -7.77
CA THR A 5 -6.58 -11.06 -7.83
C THR A 5 -6.65 -11.88 -6.54
N THR A 6 -5.51 -12.23 -5.96
CA THR A 6 -5.45 -12.94 -4.67
C THR A 6 -6.13 -12.15 -3.57
N LEU A 7 -5.90 -10.83 -3.48
CA LEU A 7 -6.58 -9.94 -2.51
C LEU A 7 -8.10 -10.05 -2.65
N PHE A 8 -8.62 -9.95 -3.87
CA PHE A 8 -10.06 -9.99 -4.13
C PHE A 8 -10.69 -11.33 -3.71
N TYR A 9 -10.07 -12.45 -4.08
CA TYR A 9 -10.60 -13.79 -3.75
C TYR A 9 -10.47 -14.17 -2.27
N THR A 10 -9.72 -13.42 -1.47
CA THR A 10 -9.81 -13.58 -0.01
C THR A 10 -11.17 -13.15 0.56
N GLY A 11 -11.95 -12.41 -0.23
CA GLY A 11 -13.28 -11.95 0.14
C GLY A 11 -13.24 -10.72 1.02
N PHE A 12 -14.24 -10.58 1.91
CA PHE A 12 -14.46 -9.34 2.65
C PHE A 12 -13.33 -9.00 3.64
N PHE A 13 -12.71 -10.02 4.26
CA PHE A 13 -11.60 -9.83 5.18
C PHE A 13 -10.30 -10.39 4.61
N THR A 14 -9.30 -9.53 4.54
CA THR A 14 -7.95 -9.86 4.13
C THR A 14 -7.21 -10.55 5.28
N PRO A 15 -6.67 -11.76 5.08
CA PRO A 15 -5.81 -12.43 6.06
C PRO A 15 -4.58 -11.58 6.40
N ALA A 16 -4.08 -11.71 7.64
CA ALA A 16 -2.94 -10.91 8.11
C ALA A 16 -1.67 -11.07 7.26
N SER A 17 -1.47 -12.24 6.62
CA SER A 17 -0.34 -12.50 5.72
C SER A 17 -0.43 -11.78 4.38
N LEU A 18 -1.64 -11.38 3.95
CA LEU A 18 -1.90 -10.65 2.71
C LEU A 18 -2.26 -9.18 2.96
N PHE A 19 -2.43 -8.78 4.22
CA PHE A 19 -2.72 -7.41 4.58
C PHE A 19 -1.54 -6.51 4.17
N PHE A 20 -1.82 -5.40 3.47
CA PHE A 20 -0.74 -4.57 2.94
C PHE A 20 0.10 -3.95 4.08
N VAL A 21 1.42 -3.93 3.88
CA VAL A 21 2.37 -3.31 4.80
C VAL A 21 2.90 -2.02 4.20
N ARG A 22 2.88 -0.94 4.97
CA ARG A 22 3.65 0.28 4.71
C ARG A 22 4.37 0.66 6.00
N SER A 23 5.69 0.54 6.01
CA SER A 23 6.56 1.09 7.06
C SER A 23 7.45 2.20 6.48
N HIS A 24 7.66 3.28 7.23
CA HIS A 24 8.60 4.36 6.85
C HIS A 24 10.06 4.04 7.20
N GLY A 25 10.30 2.97 7.96
CA GLY A 25 11.63 2.55 8.39
C GLY A 25 11.58 1.16 9.04
N ALA A 26 12.56 0.86 9.90
CA ALA A 26 12.69 -0.44 10.52
C ALA A 26 11.50 -0.75 11.45
N VAL A 27 11.03 -2.00 11.41
CA VAL A 27 9.99 -2.48 12.32
C VAL A 27 10.61 -2.67 13.71
N PRO A 28 10.09 -2.04 14.77
CA PRO A 28 10.53 -2.29 16.13
C PRO A 28 10.39 -3.77 16.50
N SER A 29 11.43 -4.33 17.13
CA SER A 29 11.35 -5.65 17.73
C SER A 29 10.64 -5.53 19.09
N VAL A 30 9.45 -6.12 19.20
CA VAL A 30 8.75 -6.27 20.47
C VAL A 30 8.51 -7.76 20.67
N GLU A 31 9.12 -8.31 21.72
CA GLU A 31 8.97 -9.72 22.06
C GLU A 31 7.60 -9.98 22.69
N ASN A 32 7.03 -11.16 22.42
CA ASN A 32 5.75 -11.56 23.02
C ASN A 32 5.80 -11.51 24.55
N ALA A 33 6.92 -11.95 25.14
CA ALA A 33 7.12 -11.97 26.59
C ALA A 33 7.04 -10.58 27.24
N THR A 34 7.47 -9.53 26.53
CA THR A 34 7.49 -8.15 27.03
C THR A 34 6.28 -7.33 26.57
N SER A 35 5.47 -7.86 25.63
CA SER A 35 4.30 -7.17 25.10
C SER A 35 3.25 -6.79 26.15
N HIS A 36 3.13 -7.57 27.24
CA HIS A 36 2.24 -7.28 28.36
C HIS A 36 2.66 -6.04 29.15
N ALA A 37 3.95 -5.69 29.14
CA ALA A 37 4.47 -4.49 29.78
C ALA A 37 4.34 -3.23 28.88
N TRP A 38 3.77 -3.38 27.66
CA TRP A 38 3.56 -2.24 26.78
C TRP A 38 2.58 -1.25 27.41
N THR A 39 2.97 0.02 27.41
CA THR A 39 2.14 1.11 27.90
C THR A 39 1.97 2.21 26.86
N MET A 40 0.86 2.92 26.99
CA MET A 40 0.55 4.10 26.21
C MET A 40 0.19 5.26 27.15
N ARG A 41 0.93 6.36 27.05
CA ARG A 41 0.67 7.57 27.85
C ARG A 41 -0.26 8.54 27.13
N VAL A 42 -1.31 8.98 27.81
CA VAL A 42 -2.20 10.07 27.40
C VAL A 42 -1.90 11.32 28.22
N CYS A 43 -1.51 12.42 27.57
CA CYS A 43 -1.07 13.65 28.24
C CYS A 43 -1.44 14.92 27.46
N GLY A 44 -0.88 16.07 27.86
CA GLY A 44 -1.11 17.37 27.21
C GLY A 44 -2.24 18.15 27.89
N LEU A 45 -3.10 18.76 27.09
CA LEU A 45 -4.24 19.57 27.54
C LEU A 45 -5.40 18.69 28.03
N VAL A 46 -5.17 18.00 29.16
CA VAL A 46 -6.11 17.09 29.83
C VAL A 46 -6.05 17.30 31.34
N SER A 47 -7.17 17.13 32.02
CA SER A 47 -7.24 17.24 33.48
C SER A 47 -6.73 16.01 34.21
N LYS A 48 -6.74 14.84 33.54
CA LYS A 48 -6.30 13.56 34.12
C LYS A 48 -5.29 12.83 33.21
N PRO A 49 -4.02 13.29 33.13
CA PRO A 49 -2.98 12.56 32.42
C PRO A 49 -2.85 11.14 32.97
N THR A 50 -2.88 10.13 32.09
CA THR A 50 -2.93 8.72 32.48
C THR A 50 -2.03 7.89 31.58
N THR A 51 -1.33 6.91 32.15
CA THR A 51 -0.63 5.86 31.40
C THR A 51 -1.44 4.58 31.50
N PHE A 52 -1.75 3.96 30.37
CA PHE A 52 -2.51 2.72 30.29
C PHE A 52 -1.63 1.58 29.80
N SER A 53 -1.64 0.44 30.49
CA SER A 53 -1.28 -0.85 29.90
C SER A 53 -2.40 -1.37 29.01
N ILE A 54 -2.12 -2.39 28.19
CA ILE A 54 -3.17 -3.08 27.41
C ILE A 54 -4.23 -3.73 28.34
N ALA A 55 -3.80 -4.21 29.52
CA ALA A 55 -4.72 -4.75 30.52
C ALA A 55 -5.64 -3.66 31.08
N ASP A 56 -5.12 -2.47 31.36
CA ASP A 56 -5.94 -1.33 31.82
C ASP A 56 -6.98 -0.95 30.78
N LEU A 57 -6.60 -0.91 29.49
CA LEU A 57 -7.54 -0.60 28.41
C LEU A 57 -8.71 -1.59 28.37
N LYS A 58 -8.42 -2.89 28.50
CA LYS A 58 -9.43 -3.96 28.51
C LYS A 58 -10.35 -3.92 29.74
N ASN A 59 -9.82 -3.51 30.89
CA ASN A 59 -10.56 -3.51 32.15
C ASN A 59 -11.39 -2.23 32.37
N ILE A 60 -10.91 -1.09 31.87
CA ILE A 60 -11.55 0.22 32.10
C ILE A 60 -12.60 0.55 31.05
N PHE A 61 -12.39 0.13 29.80
CA PHE A 61 -13.24 0.51 28.68
C PHE A 61 -13.91 -0.72 28.05
N GLN A 62 -15.06 -0.50 27.41
CA GLN A 62 -15.72 -1.54 26.63
C GLN A 62 -14.80 -1.97 25.47
N VAL A 63 -14.43 -3.25 25.45
CA VAL A 63 -13.75 -3.84 24.29
C VAL A 63 -14.73 -3.97 23.15
N VAL A 64 -14.33 -3.47 21.98
CA VAL A 64 -15.14 -3.48 20.77
C VAL A 64 -14.37 -4.01 19.57
N THR A 65 -15.10 -4.50 18.57
CA THR A 65 -14.56 -4.83 17.25
C THR A 65 -15.29 -4.11 16.13
N LEU A 66 -14.52 -3.51 15.21
CA LEU A 66 -15.05 -2.93 13.98
C LEU A 66 -14.38 -3.55 12.73
N PRO A 67 -15.15 -3.96 11.70
CA PRO A 67 -14.61 -4.16 10.37
C PRO A 67 -14.20 -2.80 9.77
N VAL A 68 -12.98 -2.70 9.27
CA VAL A 68 -12.42 -1.45 8.71
C VAL A 68 -11.58 -1.78 7.48
N THR A 69 -11.80 -1.05 6.39
CA THR A 69 -10.86 -1.02 5.26
C THR A 69 -9.81 0.06 5.49
N LEU A 70 -8.55 -0.35 5.56
CA LEU A 70 -7.42 0.57 5.52
C LEU A 70 -6.96 0.74 4.07
N VAL A 71 -6.73 1.98 3.66
CA VAL A 71 -6.28 2.32 2.31
C VAL A 71 -5.00 3.16 2.41
N CYS A 72 -3.94 2.74 1.73
CA CYS A 72 -2.74 3.56 1.59
C CYS A 72 -3.05 4.78 0.73
N ALA A 73 -2.59 5.98 1.13
CA ALA A 73 -2.71 7.18 0.29
C ALA A 73 -2.04 6.99 -1.09
N GLY A 74 -1.02 6.13 -1.16
CA GLY A 74 -0.32 5.77 -2.38
C GLY A 74 -1.01 4.73 -3.25
N ASN A 75 -2.17 4.17 -2.86
CA ASN A 75 -2.87 3.20 -3.72
C ASN A 75 -3.05 3.76 -5.14
N ARG A 76 -2.80 2.93 -6.16
CA ARG A 76 -2.78 3.29 -7.59
C ARG A 76 -1.74 4.36 -7.98
N ARG A 77 -0.65 4.52 -7.21
CA ARG A 77 0.44 5.48 -7.51
C ARG A 77 1.17 5.18 -8.81
N MET A 78 1.32 3.90 -9.16
CA MET A 78 2.07 3.50 -10.36
C MET A 78 1.48 4.13 -11.63
N GLU A 79 0.15 4.25 -11.72
CA GLU A 79 -0.54 4.90 -12.83
C GLU A 79 -0.10 6.36 -13.03
N GLN A 80 0.00 7.14 -11.94
CA GLN A 80 0.50 8.52 -12.02
C GLN A 80 1.99 8.55 -12.39
N ASN A 81 2.78 7.64 -11.85
CA ASN A 81 4.22 7.56 -12.11
C ASN A 81 4.55 7.22 -13.57
N VAL A 82 3.69 6.46 -14.27
CA VAL A 82 3.85 6.20 -15.72
C VAL A 82 3.69 7.48 -16.52
N VAL A 83 2.73 8.34 -16.17
CA VAL A 83 2.54 9.66 -16.80
C VAL A 83 3.74 10.55 -16.53
N ARG A 84 4.07 10.74 -15.25
CA ARG A 84 5.21 11.54 -14.81
C ARG A 84 5.65 11.04 -13.44
N LYS A 85 6.94 10.72 -13.29
CA LYS A 85 7.50 10.21 -12.03
C LYS A 85 7.35 11.26 -10.91
N GLY A 86 6.66 10.87 -9.84
CA GLY A 86 6.56 11.64 -8.59
C GLY A 86 7.62 11.25 -7.56
N LEU A 87 7.39 11.66 -6.31
CA LEU A 87 8.28 11.43 -5.17
C LEU A 87 8.14 10.03 -4.55
N GLY A 88 7.04 9.33 -4.82
CA GLY A 88 6.70 8.07 -4.17
C GLY A 88 7.03 6.82 -5.01
N PHE A 89 7.29 5.71 -4.32
CA PHE A 89 7.42 4.37 -4.90
C PHE A 89 6.09 3.83 -5.44
N ASN A 90 6.15 2.88 -6.37
CA ASN A 90 4.97 2.36 -7.06
C ASN A 90 4.07 1.54 -6.13
N TRP A 91 2.76 1.77 -6.24
CA TRP A 91 1.69 0.87 -5.79
C TRP A 91 0.78 0.61 -6.99
N GLY A 92 0.37 -0.63 -7.17
CA GLY A 92 -0.77 -1.03 -8.00
C GLY A 92 -2.09 -0.70 -7.30
N ALA A 93 -3.14 -1.44 -7.67
CA ALA A 93 -4.49 -1.27 -7.15
C ALA A 93 -4.78 -2.09 -5.88
N ALA A 94 -3.76 -2.69 -5.25
CA ALA A 94 -3.90 -3.54 -4.08
C ALA A 94 -3.32 -2.89 -2.81
N GLY A 95 -3.12 -1.56 -2.82
CA GLY A 95 -2.70 -0.77 -1.66
C GLY A 95 -3.80 -0.54 -0.62
N LEU A 96 -4.61 -1.56 -0.34
CA LEU A 96 -5.69 -1.56 0.63
C LEU A 96 -5.95 -2.97 1.17
N SER A 97 -6.55 -3.07 2.35
CA SER A 97 -6.97 -4.34 2.95
C SER A 97 -8.06 -4.09 3.99
N THR A 98 -8.88 -5.10 4.25
CA THR A 98 -10.01 -5.01 5.19
C THR A 98 -9.87 -6.05 6.28
N ALA A 99 -10.08 -5.68 7.54
CA ALA A 99 -10.00 -6.61 8.65
C ALA A 99 -10.93 -6.21 9.79
N LEU A 100 -11.18 -7.14 10.71
CA LEU A 100 -11.77 -6.87 12.00
C LEU A 100 -10.70 -6.36 12.96
N PHE A 101 -10.89 -5.17 13.53
CA PHE A 101 -9.96 -4.58 14.49
C PHE A 101 -10.58 -4.58 15.88
N THR A 102 -9.89 -5.17 16.86
CA THR A 102 -10.35 -5.27 18.26
C THR A 102 -9.54 -4.34 19.16
N GLY A 103 -10.25 -3.55 19.96
CA GLY A 103 -9.66 -2.50 20.78
C GLY A 103 -10.69 -1.76 21.62
N VAL A 104 -10.40 -0.51 21.92
CA VAL A 104 -11.31 0.42 22.63
C VAL A 104 -11.45 1.71 21.84
N TYR A 105 -12.59 2.41 22.01
CA TYR A 105 -12.77 3.69 21.34
C TYR A 105 -11.86 4.77 21.91
N LEU A 106 -11.27 5.57 21.01
CA LEU A 106 -10.54 6.77 21.40
C LEU A 106 -11.45 7.80 22.09
N SER A 107 -12.73 7.88 21.71
CA SER A 107 -13.70 8.78 22.34
C SER A 107 -13.82 8.54 23.84
N ASP A 108 -13.81 7.28 24.26
CA ASP A 108 -14.02 6.87 25.65
C ASP A 108 -12.76 7.17 26.48
N ILE A 109 -11.57 6.92 25.91
CA ILE A 109 -10.30 7.35 26.50
C ILE A 109 -10.27 8.87 26.68
N LEU A 110 -10.68 9.63 25.66
CA LEU A 110 -10.73 11.09 25.72
C LEU A 110 -11.76 11.59 26.74
N GLN A 111 -12.91 10.93 26.87
CA GLN A 111 -13.87 11.25 27.91
C GLN A 111 -13.26 11.02 29.31
N TYR A 112 -12.53 9.92 29.50
CA TYR A 112 -11.90 9.58 30.77
C TYR A 112 -10.81 10.57 31.20
N VAL A 113 -9.93 10.99 30.28
CA VAL A 113 -8.84 11.93 30.62
C VAL A 113 -9.30 13.39 30.65
N ASN A 114 -10.50 13.67 30.10
CA ASN A 114 -11.16 14.96 30.07
C ASN A 114 -10.27 16.12 29.56
N PRO A 115 -10.21 16.34 28.22
CA PRO A 115 -9.56 17.48 27.59
C PRO A 115 -10.00 18.82 28.15
N THR A 116 -9.06 19.61 28.65
CA THR A 116 -9.33 20.90 29.30
C THR A 116 -8.36 21.97 28.79
N PRO A 117 -8.80 23.24 28.70
CA PRO A 117 -7.89 24.35 28.44
C PRO A 117 -6.78 24.43 29.49
N SER A 118 -5.60 24.92 29.10
CA SER A 118 -4.54 25.23 30.05
C SER A 118 -4.74 26.61 30.69
N PRO A 119 -4.10 26.88 31.85
CA PRO A 119 -4.21 28.17 32.54
C PRO A 119 -3.76 29.37 31.70
N ASP A 120 -2.87 29.15 30.72
CA ASP A 120 -2.37 30.16 29.78
C ASP A 120 -3.33 30.44 28.60
N GLY A 121 -4.54 29.88 28.61
CA GLY A 121 -5.58 30.15 27.62
C GLY A 121 -5.51 29.32 26.34
N ARG A 122 -4.62 28.31 26.25
CA ARG A 122 -4.64 27.39 25.09
C ARG A 122 -5.79 26.39 25.21
N TYR A 123 -6.51 26.21 24.10
CA TYR A 123 -7.66 25.31 24.03
C TYR A 123 -7.31 24.03 23.27
N PRO A 124 -7.73 22.85 23.76
CA PRO A 124 -7.48 21.60 23.07
C PRO A 124 -8.25 21.54 21.74
N ARG A 125 -7.53 21.33 20.63
CA ARG A 125 -8.09 21.29 19.26
C ARG A 125 -7.68 20.05 18.48
N HIS A 126 -6.59 19.40 18.86
CA HIS A 126 -6.00 18.25 18.19
C HIS A 126 -5.64 17.16 19.19
N VAL A 127 -5.53 15.94 18.67
CA VAL A 127 -4.99 14.78 19.36
C VAL A 127 -3.82 14.26 18.53
N VAL A 128 -2.61 14.34 19.08
CA VAL A 128 -1.36 13.94 18.45
C VAL A 128 -1.05 12.51 18.88
N PHE A 129 -0.70 11.66 17.93
CA PHE A 129 -0.37 10.25 18.13
C PHE A 129 1.07 10.02 17.72
N GLN A 130 1.81 9.26 18.52
CA GLN A 130 3.22 8.98 18.29
C GLN A 130 3.53 7.51 18.59
N GLY A 131 4.22 6.86 17.66
CA GLY A 131 4.74 5.51 17.84
C GLY A 131 6.12 5.49 18.52
N VAL A 132 6.74 4.31 18.60
CA VAL A 132 8.13 4.15 19.09
C VAL A 132 9.17 4.00 17.97
N HIS A 133 8.71 3.82 16.74
CA HIS A 133 9.57 3.57 15.58
C HIS A 133 10.52 4.73 15.35
N GLN A 134 11.83 4.45 15.36
CA GLN A 134 12.88 5.44 15.16
C GLN A 134 13.11 5.71 13.67
N LEU A 135 12.82 6.94 13.26
CA LEU A 135 13.13 7.47 11.93
C LEU A 135 14.20 8.55 12.04
N PRO A 136 14.83 8.95 10.92
CA PRO A 136 15.82 10.04 10.92
C PRO A 136 15.33 11.33 11.57
N GLN A 137 14.02 11.61 11.51
CA GLN A 137 13.40 12.84 12.06
C GLN A 137 12.60 12.58 13.35
N GLY A 138 12.97 11.54 14.10
CA GLY A 138 12.30 11.14 15.33
C GLY A 138 11.09 10.23 15.11
N PRO A 139 10.38 9.86 16.18
CA PRO A 139 9.36 8.83 16.10
C PRO A 139 8.14 9.26 15.30
N TYR A 140 7.68 8.37 14.40
CA TYR A 140 6.54 8.66 13.53
C TYR A 140 5.34 9.20 14.30
N GLY A 141 4.87 10.38 13.89
CA GLY A 141 3.74 11.04 14.52
C GLY A 141 2.82 11.76 13.54
N THR A 142 1.54 11.82 13.89
CA THR A 142 0.49 12.52 13.15
C THR A 142 -0.60 12.99 14.11
N SER A 143 -1.66 13.64 13.64
CA SER A 143 -2.75 14.09 14.50
C SER A 143 -4.13 13.95 13.89
N GLN A 144 -5.14 13.96 14.75
CA GLN A 144 -6.55 14.10 14.43
C GLN A 144 -7.09 15.39 15.03
N ARG A 145 -8.16 15.93 14.43
CA ARG A 145 -8.94 16.99 15.08
C ARG A 145 -9.63 16.42 16.32
N LEU A 146 -9.60 17.14 17.43
CA LEU A 146 -10.21 16.70 18.68
C LEU A 146 -11.71 16.47 18.51
N SER A 147 -12.41 17.31 17.74
CA SER A 147 -13.84 17.16 17.47
C SER A 147 -14.17 15.84 16.75
N TRP A 148 -13.26 15.34 15.91
CA TRP A 148 -13.42 14.04 15.26
C TRP A 148 -13.06 12.90 16.20
N ALA A 149 -11.97 13.06 16.96
CA ALA A 149 -11.52 12.05 17.92
C ALA A 149 -12.52 11.80 19.06
N LYS A 150 -13.29 12.82 19.48
CA LYS A 150 -14.38 12.70 20.46
C LYS A 150 -15.68 12.10 19.89
N ASN A 151 -15.79 12.00 18.56
CA ASN A 151 -17.02 11.53 17.92
C ASN A 151 -16.99 10.01 17.73
N LEU A 152 -17.86 9.30 18.46
CA LEU A 152 -18.00 7.84 18.39
C LEU A 152 -18.35 7.32 16.97
N GLY A 153 -19.07 8.11 16.19
CA GLY A 153 -19.41 7.83 14.78
C GLY A 153 -18.19 7.83 13.85
N LYS A 154 -17.05 8.40 14.26
CA LYS A 154 -15.79 8.28 13.50
C LYS A 154 -15.08 6.93 13.70
N GLY A 155 -15.53 6.12 14.67
CA GLY A 155 -15.04 4.75 14.86
C GLY A 155 -13.54 4.63 15.14
N MET A 156 -12.89 5.67 15.67
CA MET A 156 -11.45 5.67 15.93
C MET A 156 -11.11 4.73 17.10
N LEU A 157 -10.19 3.78 16.88
CA LEU A 157 -9.87 2.73 17.85
C LEU A 157 -8.39 2.69 18.24
N ILE A 158 -8.14 2.36 19.51
CA ILE A 158 -6.84 1.89 20.00
C ILE A 158 -6.90 0.37 20.08
N CYS A 159 -6.17 -0.32 19.20
CA CYS A 159 -6.32 -1.75 18.93
C CYS A 159 -5.08 -2.55 19.32
N TRP A 160 -5.30 -3.79 19.76
CA TRP A 160 -4.26 -4.80 20.01
C TRP A 160 -4.44 -6.09 19.19
N ALA A 161 -5.57 -6.26 18.50
CA ALA A 161 -5.83 -7.44 17.67
C ALA A 161 -6.46 -7.10 16.31
N ILE A 162 -6.20 -7.99 15.35
CA ILE A 162 -6.68 -8.00 13.98
C ILE A 162 -7.19 -9.40 13.63
N ASN A 163 -8.41 -9.50 13.10
CA ASN A 163 -9.08 -10.77 12.79
C ASN A 163 -9.06 -11.77 13.96
N GLY A 164 -9.19 -11.29 15.20
CA GLY A 164 -9.21 -12.10 16.41
C GLY A 164 -7.82 -12.56 16.90
N LEU A 165 -6.74 -12.21 16.19
CA LEU A 165 -5.37 -12.54 16.56
C LEU A 165 -4.59 -11.28 16.94
N PRO A 166 -3.53 -11.38 17.76
CA PRO A 166 -2.60 -10.28 17.94
C PRO A 166 -2.04 -9.77 16.60
N PHE A 167 -1.70 -8.49 16.52
CA PHE A 167 -1.01 -7.97 15.35
C PHE A 167 0.29 -8.73 15.09
N THR A 168 0.70 -8.80 13.83
CA THR A 168 2.10 -9.11 13.51
C THR A 168 2.97 -7.88 13.75
N PRO A 169 4.31 -8.02 13.88
CA PRO A 169 5.21 -6.87 14.06
C PRO A 169 5.01 -5.79 12.98
N HIS A 170 4.89 -6.20 11.71
CA HIS A 170 4.66 -5.31 10.57
C HIS A 170 3.33 -4.54 10.62
N HIS A 171 2.36 -5.03 11.39
CA HIS A 171 1.04 -4.41 11.53
C HIS A 171 0.86 -3.64 12.84
N GLY A 172 1.93 -3.46 13.62
CA GLY A 172 1.92 -2.58 14.79
C GLY A 172 1.80 -3.30 16.12
N PHE A 173 2.20 -4.58 16.20
CA PHE A 173 2.25 -5.31 17.47
C PHE A 173 3.06 -4.55 18.54
N PRO A 174 2.56 -4.37 19.77
CA PRO A 174 1.32 -4.96 20.31
C PRO A 174 0.11 -4.01 20.28
N LEU A 175 0.30 -2.73 19.98
CA LEU A 175 -0.75 -1.71 20.06
C LEU A 175 -0.65 -0.71 18.90
N ARG A 176 -1.79 -0.43 18.25
CA ARG A 176 -1.87 0.57 17.17
C ARG A 176 -3.12 1.43 17.25
N PHE A 177 -3.07 2.57 16.59
CA PHE A 177 -4.22 3.38 16.29
C PHE A 177 -4.84 2.97 14.94
N VAL A 178 -6.17 2.94 14.85
CA VAL A 178 -6.92 2.65 13.62
C VAL A 178 -7.96 3.74 13.40
N VAL A 179 -7.95 4.33 12.19
CA VAL A 179 -8.83 5.45 11.81
C VAL A 179 -9.67 5.07 10.59
N PRO A 180 -10.94 4.67 10.79
CA PRO A 180 -11.83 4.35 9.68
C PRO A 180 -12.06 5.52 8.72
N GLY A 181 -12.18 5.21 7.43
CA GLY A 181 -12.48 6.19 6.40
C GLY A 181 -11.39 7.23 6.14
N GLN A 182 -10.19 7.06 6.71
CA GLN A 182 -9.02 7.90 6.47
C GLN A 182 -7.85 7.11 5.91
N ILE A 183 -6.89 7.80 5.29
CA ILE A 183 -5.68 7.18 4.78
C ILE A 183 -4.91 6.46 5.89
N GLY A 184 -4.25 5.34 5.54
CA GLY A 184 -3.46 4.53 6.48
C GLY A 184 -2.38 5.33 7.21
N GLY A 185 -1.86 6.41 6.61
CA GLY A 185 -0.93 7.37 7.22
C GLY A 185 -1.51 8.21 8.38
N ARG A 186 -2.73 7.92 8.82
CA ARG A 186 -3.32 8.46 10.05
C ARG A 186 -3.51 7.41 11.15
N SER A 187 -3.29 6.13 10.81
CA SER A 187 -3.41 4.97 11.69
C SER A 187 -2.04 4.54 12.22
N VAL A 188 -1.53 5.27 13.22
CA VAL A 188 -0.17 5.12 13.79
C VAL A 188 0.06 3.71 14.35
N TYR A 189 1.21 3.12 14.00
CA TYR A 189 1.69 1.81 14.45
C TYR A 189 2.51 1.96 15.74
N TRP A 190 2.62 0.87 16.52
CA TRP A 190 3.45 0.79 17.74
C TRP A 190 3.22 1.97 18.67
N LEU A 191 1.94 2.23 18.96
CA LEU A 191 1.48 3.45 19.62
C LEU A 191 1.92 3.47 21.08
N HIS A 192 2.62 4.54 21.46
CA HIS A 192 3.15 4.72 22.82
C HIS A 192 2.71 6.04 23.47
N LYS A 193 2.35 7.06 22.68
CA LYS A 193 1.93 8.36 23.22
C LYS A 193 0.75 8.95 22.47
N ILE A 194 -0.22 9.44 23.23
CA ILE A 194 -1.31 10.31 22.80
C ILE A 194 -1.18 11.64 23.54
N GLN A 195 -1.19 12.74 22.81
CA GLN A 195 -1.11 14.08 23.39
C GLN A 195 -2.27 14.94 22.89
N VAL A 196 -3.12 15.40 23.80
CA VAL A 196 -4.12 16.44 23.49
C VAL A 196 -3.39 17.77 23.40
N SER A 197 -3.61 18.49 22.30
CA SER A 197 -2.84 19.66 21.89
C SER A 197 -3.76 20.75 21.33
N ASP A 198 -3.34 21.99 21.41
CA ASP A 198 -3.98 23.14 20.75
C ASP A 198 -3.61 23.23 19.25
N ARG A 199 -2.58 22.51 18.84
CA ARG A 199 -2.06 22.47 17.47
C ARG A 199 -1.94 21.03 16.93
N GLU A 200 -1.95 20.91 15.61
CA GLU A 200 -1.68 19.65 14.93
C GLU A 200 -0.25 19.13 15.21
N SER A 201 0.01 17.87 14.82
CA SER A 201 1.34 17.27 14.98
C SER A 201 2.41 18.11 14.27
N GLN A 202 3.51 18.38 14.97
CA GLN A 202 4.67 19.08 14.41
C GLN A 202 5.73 18.11 13.85
N HIS A 203 5.42 16.81 13.79
CA HIS A 203 6.34 15.80 13.27
C HIS A 203 6.59 16.01 11.76
N TYR A 204 7.83 15.80 11.30
CA TYR A 204 8.25 16.03 9.91
C TYR A 204 7.31 15.36 8.89
N LEU A 205 7.01 14.07 9.06
CA LEU A 205 6.13 13.33 8.14
C LEU A 205 4.63 13.70 8.24
N HIS A 206 4.22 14.50 9.23
CA HIS A 206 2.88 15.08 9.23
C HIS A 206 2.77 16.24 8.21
N ALA A 207 3.87 17.00 8.05
CA ALA A 207 3.97 18.09 7.09
C ALA A 207 4.41 17.60 5.71
N TRP A 208 5.52 16.86 5.63
CA TRP A 208 6.23 16.49 4.40
C TRP A 208 5.75 15.20 3.70
N ASP A 209 4.73 14.54 4.26
CA ASP A 209 4.08 13.38 3.64
C ASP A 209 2.56 13.57 3.70
N TYR A 210 1.81 12.79 2.91
CA TYR A 210 0.35 12.76 2.94
C TYR A 210 -0.32 14.13 2.70
N LYS A 211 0.22 14.89 1.73
CA LYS A 211 -0.34 16.15 1.21
C LYS A 211 -0.72 16.01 -0.26
N LEU A 212 -1.95 16.36 -0.61
CA LEU A 212 -2.41 16.44 -2.00
C LEU A 212 -2.04 17.84 -2.55
N LEU A 213 -0.83 17.96 -3.09
CA LEU A 213 -0.36 19.24 -3.64
C LEU A 213 -1.10 19.59 -4.95
N PRO A 214 -1.23 20.89 -5.29
CA PRO A 214 -1.79 21.33 -6.57
C PRO A 214 -1.08 20.73 -7.78
N THR A 215 -1.80 20.52 -8.88
CA THR A 215 -1.30 19.90 -10.13
C THR A 215 -0.16 20.69 -10.79
N GLU A 216 -0.09 22.00 -10.54
CA GLU A 216 0.99 22.88 -11.04
C GLU A 216 2.33 22.62 -10.35
N VAL A 217 2.32 22.05 -9.14
CA VAL A 217 3.53 21.82 -8.35
C VAL A 217 4.21 20.56 -8.84
N SER A 218 5.34 20.73 -9.52
CA SER A 218 6.19 19.62 -9.94
C SER A 218 6.86 18.92 -8.75
N ALA A 219 7.38 17.71 -8.98
CA ALA A 219 8.13 16.97 -7.97
C ALA A 219 9.44 17.68 -7.57
N SER A 220 10.09 18.40 -8.48
CA SER A 220 11.28 19.21 -8.17
C SER A 220 10.93 20.42 -7.30
N GLN A 221 9.87 21.15 -7.64
CA GLN A 221 9.38 22.27 -6.81
C GLN A 221 8.97 21.79 -5.42
N ALA A 222 8.21 20.69 -5.33
CA ALA A 222 7.84 20.12 -4.03
C ALA A 222 9.06 19.77 -3.16
N ARG A 223 10.19 19.34 -3.74
CA ARG A 223 11.43 19.13 -2.97
C ARG A 223 12.11 20.43 -2.55
N ALA A 224 12.17 21.40 -3.43
CA ALA A 224 12.91 22.64 -3.22
C ALA A 224 12.17 23.64 -2.31
N GLU A 225 10.84 23.63 -2.34
CA GLU A 225 10.01 24.68 -1.78
C GLU A 225 9.22 24.19 -0.56
N ALA A 226 9.81 24.34 0.63
CA ALA A 226 9.24 23.83 1.88
C ALA A 226 7.81 24.35 2.18
N HIS A 227 7.48 25.57 1.76
CA HIS A 227 6.20 26.21 2.07
C HIS A 227 4.99 25.39 1.63
N TRP A 228 5.06 24.64 0.53
CA TRP A 228 3.99 23.77 0.05
C TRP A 228 3.50 22.75 1.09
N TRP A 229 4.41 22.24 1.93
CA TRP A 229 4.11 21.18 2.90
C TRP A 229 3.45 21.68 4.18
N TYR A 230 3.68 22.94 4.52
CA TYR A 230 3.15 23.53 5.76
C TYR A 230 1.77 24.18 5.59
N TYR A 231 1.19 24.19 4.40
CA TYR A 231 -0.21 24.59 4.22
C TYR A 231 -1.17 23.47 4.69
N PRO A 232 -2.02 23.71 5.70
CA PRO A 232 -2.91 22.67 6.21
C PRO A 232 -4.01 22.24 5.23
N LYS A 233 -4.36 23.10 4.26
CA LYS A 233 -5.41 22.82 3.26
C LYS A 233 -5.09 21.64 2.33
N TYR A 234 -3.81 21.28 2.20
CA TYR A 234 -3.39 20.13 1.40
C TYR A 234 -3.33 18.82 2.22
N THR A 235 -3.54 18.87 3.55
CA THR A 235 -3.51 17.68 4.41
C THR A 235 -4.60 16.70 4.03
N ILE A 236 -4.19 15.49 3.67
CA ILE A 236 -5.13 14.40 3.42
C ILE A 236 -5.52 13.77 4.74
N ASN A 237 -6.82 13.62 4.96
CA ASN A 237 -7.39 12.82 6.04
C ASN A 237 -8.25 11.72 5.44
N HIS A 238 -9.47 12.05 5.01
CA HIS A 238 -10.32 11.13 4.25
C HIS A 238 -9.70 10.83 2.87
N PHE A 239 -9.82 9.60 2.40
CA PHE A 239 -9.61 9.26 0.99
C PHE A 239 -10.89 9.53 0.18
N ASN A 240 -10.74 9.71 -1.14
CA ASN A 240 -11.86 9.93 -2.05
C ASN A 240 -12.56 8.60 -2.39
N VAL A 241 -13.76 8.69 -2.98
CA VAL A 241 -14.39 7.55 -3.62
C VAL A 241 -13.47 6.97 -4.71
N ASN A 242 -13.35 5.65 -4.76
CA ASN A 242 -12.51 4.95 -5.72
C ASN A 242 -13.10 3.58 -6.06
N SER A 243 -12.76 3.06 -7.23
CA SER A 243 -13.08 1.71 -7.69
C SER A 243 -11.99 1.20 -8.61
N ALA A 244 -11.86 -0.12 -8.68
CA ALA A 244 -10.95 -0.81 -9.59
C ALA A 244 -11.59 -2.09 -10.11
N ILE A 245 -11.24 -2.45 -11.34
CA ILE A 245 -11.65 -3.70 -11.99
C ILE A 245 -10.61 -4.76 -11.61
N VAL A 246 -11.06 -5.86 -11.02
CA VAL A 246 -10.21 -7.01 -10.70
C VAL A 246 -10.30 -8.05 -11.82
N HIS A 247 -11.53 -8.39 -12.22
CA HIS A 247 -11.82 -9.29 -13.32
C HIS A 247 -12.51 -8.55 -14.46
N PRO A 248 -12.02 -8.69 -15.70
CA PRO A 248 -10.95 -9.59 -16.13
C PRO A 248 -9.57 -9.19 -15.62
N ALA A 249 -8.74 -10.17 -15.25
CA ALA A 249 -7.42 -9.97 -14.68
C ALA A 249 -6.42 -9.46 -15.73
N HIS A 250 -5.30 -8.91 -15.25
CA HIS A 250 -4.21 -8.50 -16.13
C HIS A 250 -3.66 -9.71 -16.91
N GLU A 251 -3.63 -9.59 -18.23
CA GLU A 251 -3.26 -10.62 -19.20
C GLU A 251 -4.15 -11.88 -19.20
N GLU A 252 -5.35 -11.81 -18.60
CA GLU A 252 -6.35 -12.86 -18.74
C GLU A 252 -6.75 -13.03 -20.22
N ILE A 253 -6.86 -14.28 -20.66
CA ILE A 253 -7.30 -14.64 -22.00
C ILE A 253 -8.67 -15.31 -21.91
N LEU A 254 -9.65 -14.72 -22.57
CA LEU A 254 -11.02 -15.23 -22.66
C LEU A 254 -11.28 -15.77 -24.06
N SER A 255 -11.60 -17.05 -24.14
CA SER A 255 -11.90 -17.70 -25.43
C SER A 255 -13.17 -17.12 -26.05
N PRO A 256 -13.30 -17.17 -27.40
CA PRO A 256 -14.53 -16.85 -28.08
C PRO A 256 -15.71 -17.64 -27.51
N SER A 257 -16.75 -16.96 -27.04
CA SER A 257 -18.01 -17.59 -26.62
C SER A 257 -19.21 -16.69 -26.94
N ARG A 258 -20.41 -17.26 -26.86
CA ARG A 258 -21.70 -16.54 -26.79
C ARG A 258 -22.20 -16.37 -25.35
N ASP A 259 -21.46 -16.91 -24.38
CA ASP A 259 -21.82 -16.82 -22.96
C ASP A 259 -21.60 -15.41 -22.42
N SER A 260 -22.14 -15.17 -21.23
CA SER A 260 -21.84 -13.97 -20.44
C SER A 260 -20.53 -14.13 -19.67
N TYR A 261 -19.77 -13.05 -19.55
CA TYR A 261 -18.61 -12.89 -18.67
C TYR A 261 -18.97 -12.03 -17.47
N LEU A 262 -18.48 -12.38 -16.28
CA LEU A 262 -18.70 -11.61 -15.06
C LEU A 262 -17.52 -10.66 -14.82
N VAL A 263 -17.74 -9.37 -15.06
CA VAL A 263 -16.78 -8.31 -14.72
C VAL A 263 -16.97 -7.95 -13.26
N GLU A 264 -15.88 -7.94 -12.49
CA GLU A 264 -15.96 -7.75 -11.04
C GLU A 264 -14.85 -6.86 -10.51
N GLY A 265 -15.12 -6.24 -9.36
CA GLY A 265 -14.13 -5.46 -8.66
C GLY A 265 -14.59 -4.96 -7.30
N TYR A 266 -13.83 -4.02 -6.75
CA TYR A 266 -14.14 -3.39 -5.48
C TYR A 266 -14.41 -1.89 -5.67
N ALA A 267 -15.10 -1.29 -4.71
CA ALA A 267 -15.17 0.15 -4.53
C ALA A 267 -15.06 0.52 -3.04
N TYR A 268 -14.60 1.73 -2.74
CA TYR A 268 -14.54 2.27 -1.37
C TYR A 268 -14.75 3.79 -1.38
N SER A 269 -15.16 4.35 -0.24
CA SER A 269 -15.17 5.81 -0.02
C SER A 269 -14.78 6.16 1.42
N GLY A 270 -14.21 7.35 1.60
CA GLY A 270 -13.72 7.82 2.89
C GLY A 270 -14.79 8.46 3.76
N GLY A 271 -14.41 8.79 4.99
CA GLY A 271 -15.23 9.56 5.92
C GLY A 271 -16.48 8.86 6.45
N GLY A 272 -16.62 7.55 6.27
CA GLY A 272 -17.81 6.80 6.67
C GLY A 272 -18.93 6.81 5.61
N LYS A 273 -18.64 7.27 4.38
CA LYS A 273 -19.64 7.41 3.33
C LYS A 273 -19.89 6.10 2.58
N ARG A 274 -21.15 5.79 2.31
CA ARG A 274 -21.54 4.69 1.43
C ARG A 274 -21.18 5.00 -0.02
N VAL A 275 -20.65 4.01 -0.73
CA VAL A 275 -20.64 4.02 -2.21
C VAL A 275 -22.06 3.71 -2.65
N THR A 276 -22.75 4.66 -3.27
CA THR A 276 -24.18 4.51 -3.65
C THR A 276 -24.34 3.99 -5.07
N ARG A 277 -23.33 4.16 -5.91
CA ARG A 277 -23.39 3.77 -7.32
C ARG A 277 -22.02 3.37 -7.85
N VAL A 278 -21.99 2.31 -8.63
CA VAL A 278 -20.84 1.89 -9.44
C VAL A 278 -21.36 1.74 -10.87
N GLU A 279 -20.72 2.41 -11.81
CA GLU A 279 -21.13 2.46 -13.22
C GLU A 279 -20.00 1.97 -14.11
N ILE A 280 -20.36 1.15 -15.10
CA ILE A 280 -19.45 0.58 -16.08
C ILE A 280 -19.77 1.13 -17.48
N SER A 281 -18.74 1.35 -18.27
CA SER A 281 -18.84 1.78 -19.67
C SER A 281 -17.89 0.96 -20.54
N PHE A 282 -18.35 0.67 -21.75
CA PHE A 282 -17.58 -0.04 -22.79
C PHE A 282 -17.24 0.87 -23.99
N ASP A 283 -17.85 2.06 -24.07
CA ASP A 283 -17.84 2.97 -25.21
C ASP A 283 -17.08 4.27 -24.91
N GLU A 284 -16.01 4.15 -24.13
CA GLU A 284 -15.16 5.26 -23.70
C GLU A 284 -15.81 6.32 -22.80
N GLY A 285 -16.90 5.94 -22.10
CA GLY A 285 -17.59 6.77 -21.13
C GLY A 285 -18.76 7.56 -21.70
N ASN A 286 -19.19 7.27 -22.94
CA ASN A 286 -20.33 7.91 -23.59
C ASN A 286 -21.64 7.43 -22.96
N THR A 287 -21.78 6.13 -22.72
CA THR A 287 -22.91 5.53 -22.01
C THR A 287 -22.45 4.71 -20.81
N TRP A 288 -23.36 4.53 -19.84
CA TRP A 288 -23.08 3.90 -18.56
C TRP A 288 -24.18 2.94 -18.17
N ALA A 289 -23.79 1.75 -17.71
CA ALA A 289 -24.68 0.77 -17.10
C ALA A 289 -24.40 0.65 -15.59
N LEU A 290 -25.43 0.30 -14.81
CA LEU A 290 -25.31 0.13 -13.36
C LEU A 290 -24.75 -1.25 -13.02
N CYS A 291 -23.73 -1.29 -12.16
CA CYS A 291 -23.25 -2.53 -11.58
C CYS A 291 -24.10 -2.92 -10.36
N GLN A 292 -24.18 -4.22 -10.10
CA GLN A 292 -24.74 -4.73 -8.84
C GLN A 292 -23.69 -4.54 -7.74
N ILE A 293 -24.08 -3.97 -6.59
CA ILE A 293 -23.18 -3.76 -5.45
C ILE A 293 -23.56 -4.71 -4.31
N ASN A 294 -22.57 -5.38 -3.75
CA ASN A 294 -22.65 -6.16 -2.52
C ASN A 294 -21.94 -5.40 -1.40
N TYR A 295 -22.62 -5.21 -0.27
CA TYR A 295 -22.11 -4.54 0.93
C TYR A 295 -21.99 -5.52 2.10
N PRO A 296 -20.93 -6.34 2.19
CA PRO A 296 -20.82 -7.32 3.28
C PRO A 296 -20.85 -6.70 4.69
N GLN A 297 -20.47 -5.42 4.83
CA GLN A 297 -20.60 -4.69 6.10
C GLN A 297 -22.05 -4.65 6.62
N ASP A 298 -23.05 -4.62 5.74
CA ASP A 298 -24.46 -4.51 6.14
C ASP A 298 -24.97 -5.78 6.82
N LEU A 299 -24.32 -6.93 6.62
CA LEU A 299 -24.59 -8.14 7.41
C LEU A 299 -24.32 -7.91 8.90
N TYR A 300 -23.32 -7.08 9.24
CA TYR A 300 -23.02 -6.72 10.62
C TYR A 300 -24.00 -5.68 11.19
N ARG A 301 -24.80 -5.00 10.36
CA ARG A 301 -25.87 -4.09 10.83
C ARG A 301 -27.14 -4.85 11.24
N GLN A 302 -27.24 -6.12 10.87
CA GLN A 302 -28.42 -6.94 11.15
C GLN A 302 -28.31 -7.65 12.51
N VAL A 303 -27.11 -7.73 13.08
CA VAL A 303 -26.84 -8.48 14.31
C VAL A 303 -25.84 -7.74 15.18
N ALA A 304 -26.05 -7.79 16.49
CA ALA A 304 -25.04 -7.44 17.48
C ALA A 304 -24.53 -8.73 18.12
N PHE A 305 -23.23 -8.79 18.37
CA PHE A 305 -22.59 -9.96 18.95
C PHE A 305 -21.56 -9.53 19.99
N ASP A 306 -21.56 -10.25 21.11
CA ASP A 306 -20.59 -10.08 22.19
C ASP A 306 -19.86 -11.41 22.40
N CYS A 307 -18.53 -11.38 22.40
CA CYS A 307 -17.74 -12.54 22.82
C CYS A 307 -16.41 -12.14 23.44
N THR A 308 -15.74 -13.11 24.04
CA THR A 308 -14.45 -12.93 24.70
C THR A 308 -13.32 -12.55 23.72
N VAL A 309 -13.39 -13.00 22.47
CA VAL A 309 -12.34 -12.77 21.46
C VAL A 309 -12.47 -11.41 20.78
N PHE A 310 -13.69 -11.05 20.36
CA PHE A 310 -13.97 -9.83 19.60
C PHE A 310 -14.55 -8.70 20.46
N GLY A 311 -14.79 -8.92 21.75
CA GLY A 311 -15.57 -7.98 22.56
C GLY A 311 -16.95 -7.76 21.95
N ARG A 312 -17.44 -6.51 22.02
CA ARG A 312 -18.69 -6.08 21.42
C ARG A 312 -18.51 -5.71 19.96
N LEU A 313 -19.19 -6.43 19.07
CA LEU A 313 -19.34 -6.09 17.66
C LEU A 313 -20.80 -5.69 17.44
N ASP A 314 -21.06 -4.40 17.34
CA ASP A 314 -22.42 -3.87 17.19
C ASP A 314 -22.44 -2.71 16.17
N PHE A 315 -23.01 -3.00 15.00
CA PHE A 315 -23.23 -2.04 13.93
C PHE A 315 -24.72 -1.70 13.75
N THR A 316 -25.61 -2.23 14.59
CA THR A 316 -27.07 -2.13 14.42
C THR A 316 -27.57 -0.69 14.45
N HIS A 317 -26.88 0.17 15.19
CA HIS A 317 -27.19 1.60 15.34
C HIS A 317 -26.27 2.51 14.51
N ARG A 318 -25.32 1.95 13.76
CA ARG A 318 -24.36 2.72 12.96
C ARG A 318 -24.91 2.91 11.55
N GLU A 319 -24.68 4.08 10.99
CA GLU A 319 -24.96 4.37 9.57
C GLU A 319 -23.67 4.47 8.75
N GLU A 320 -22.52 4.72 9.39
CA GLU A 320 -21.26 4.93 8.71
C GLU A 320 -20.75 3.65 8.03
N CYS A 321 -20.26 3.78 6.80
CA CYS A 321 -19.65 2.70 6.03
C CYS A 321 -18.12 2.82 6.10
N PHE A 322 -17.48 1.87 6.79
CA PHE A 322 -16.03 1.86 7.03
C PHE A 322 -15.29 0.88 6.14
N CYS A 323 -16.02 0.07 5.38
CA CYS A 323 -15.48 -0.97 4.56
C CYS A 323 -15.68 -0.68 3.07
N TRP A 324 -14.83 -1.30 2.26
CA TRP A 324 -15.07 -1.50 0.84
C TRP A 324 -16.38 -2.26 0.59
N CYS A 325 -16.87 -2.16 -0.63
CA CYS A 325 -17.93 -2.99 -1.18
C CYS A 325 -17.41 -3.68 -2.45
N PHE A 326 -18.09 -4.75 -2.83
CA PHE A 326 -17.79 -5.49 -4.06
C PHE A 326 -18.85 -5.16 -5.10
N TRP A 327 -18.48 -5.15 -6.36
CA TRP A 327 -19.42 -4.93 -7.45
C TRP A 327 -19.21 -5.94 -8.55
N SER A 328 -20.28 -6.25 -9.27
CA SER A 328 -20.25 -7.13 -10.42
C SER A 328 -21.17 -6.64 -11.54
N PHE A 329 -20.84 -7.04 -12.77
CA PHE A 329 -21.61 -6.76 -13.97
C PHE A 329 -21.48 -7.93 -14.94
N SER A 330 -22.59 -8.56 -15.30
CA SER A 330 -22.63 -9.61 -16.32
C SER A 330 -22.74 -8.95 -17.70
N VAL A 331 -21.84 -9.31 -18.61
CA VAL A 331 -21.76 -8.75 -19.97
C VAL A 331 -21.55 -9.87 -20.98
N ASP A 332 -22.20 -9.80 -22.13
CA ASP A 332 -21.97 -10.78 -23.20
C ASP A 332 -20.54 -10.69 -23.72
N VAL A 333 -19.90 -11.85 -23.96
CA VAL A 333 -18.55 -11.91 -24.55
C VAL A 333 -18.51 -11.23 -25.92
N ILE A 334 -19.64 -11.20 -26.63
CA ILE A 334 -19.79 -10.49 -27.90
C ILE A 334 -19.63 -8.98 -27.68
N THR A 335 -20.30 -8.40 -26.69
CA THR A 335 -20.13 -6.99 -26.33
C THR A 335 -18.69 -6.66 -25.97
N LEU A 336 -18.01 -7.54 -25.21
CA LEU A 336 -16.59 -7.35 -24.91
C LEU A 336 -15.72 -7.38 -26.18
N ARG A 337 -16.05 -8.23 -27.16
CA ARG A 337 -15.32 -8.31 -28.44
C ARG A 337 -15.53 -7.08 -29.33
N GLU A 338 -16.71 -6.48 -29.29
CA GLU A 338 -17.07 -5.29 -30.08
C GLU A 338 -16.47 -4.00 -29.52
N ASN A 339 -15.92 -4.03 -28.31
CA ASN A 339 -15.38 -2.87 -27.61
C ASN A 339 -13.88 -3.03 -27.33
N CYS A 340 -13.18 -1.91 -27.14
CA CYS A 340 -11.73 -1.89 -26.94
C CYS A 340 -11.31 -1.62 -25.49
N SER A 341 -12.26 -1.32 -24.59
CA SER A 341 -11.96 -1.09 -23.18
C SER A 341 -13.17 -1.30 -22.27
N ILE A 342 -12.88 -1.51 -20.98
CA ILE A 342 -13.85 -1.49 -19.89
C ILE A 342 -13.45 -0.35 -18.96
N GLN A 343 -14.41 0.48 -18.56
CA GLN A 343 -14.18 1.66 -17.73
C GLN A 343 -15.14 1.66 -16.56
N ILE A 344 -14.64 1.94 -15.37
CA ILE A 344 -15.44 1.93 -14.14
C ILE A 344 -15.29 3.25 -13.39
N ARG A 345 -16.40 3.70 -12.80
CA ARG A 345 -16.42 4.82 -11.84
C ARG A 345 -17.41 4.54 -10.72
N ALA A 346 -17.12 5.07 -9.54
CA ALA A 346 -18.01 5.02 -8.38
C ALA A 346 -18.42 6.43 -7.93
N MET A 347 -19.61 6.51 -7.31
CA MET A 347 -20.15 7.69 -6.65
C MET A 347 -20.48 7.37 -5.19
N ASP A 348 -20.16 8.29 -4.29
CA ASP A 348 -20.50 8.18 -2.87
C ASP A 348 -21.81 8.91 -2.50
N GLN A 349 -22.30 8.69 -1.27
CA GLN A 349 -23.52 9.31 -0.76
C GLN A 349 -23.44 10.84 -0.63
N GLY A 350 -22.23 11.41 -0.70
CA GLY A 350 -22.02 12.86 -0.79
C GLY A 350 -22.00 13.37 -2.22
N LEU A 351 -22.42 12.54 -3.19
CA LEU A 351 -22.43 12.81 -4.62
C LEU A 351 -21.05 13.07 -5.23
N ALA A 352 -19.97 12.72 -4.52
CA ALA A 352 -18.63 12.78 -5.08
C ALA A 352 -18.49 11.66 -6.12
N LEU A 353 -18.10 12.00 -7.35
CA LEU A 353 -17.90 11.08 -8.46
C LEU A 353 -16.40 10.97 -8.79
N GLN A 354 -15.94 9.76 -9.10
CA GLN A 354 -14.59 9.59 -9.65
C GLN A 354 -14.39 10.36 -10.97
N GLN A 355 -13.24 11.01 -11.09
CA GLN A 355 -12.98 11.94 -12.19
C GLN A 355 -12.52 11.22 -13.47
N ARG A 356 -12.87 11.76 -14.64
CA ARG A 356 -12.37 11.27 -15.94
C ARG A 356 -10.87 11.50 -16.07
N HIS A 357 -10.43 12.69 -15.69
CA HIS A 357 -9.07 13.18 -15.85
C HIS A 357 -8.25 12.92 -14.58
N MET A 358 -6.98 12.60 -14.78
CA MET A 358 -6.07 12.35 -13.67
C MET A 358 -5.71 13.66 -12.98
N TYR A 359 -5.85 13.69 -11.66
CA TYR A 359 -5.26 14.71 -10.82
C TYR A 359 -3.81 14.29 -10.46
N TRP A 360 -2.88 14.53 -11.38
CA TRP A 360 -1.46 14.24 -11.11
C TRP A 360 -0.94 15.19 -10.04
N ASN A 361 -0.19 14.67 -9.07
CA ASN A 361 0.45 15.48 -8.03
C ASN A 361 1.86 14.95 -7.71
N ALA A 362 2.69 15.82 -7.15
CA ALA A 362 4.11 15.54 -6.88
C ALA A 362 4.36 14.27 -6.05
N THR A 363 3.52 13.95 -5.07
CA THR A 363 3.64 12.73 -4.24
C THR A 363 2.94 11.52 -4.84
N SER A 364 2.19 11.74 -5.91
CA SER A 364 1.43 10.75 -6.65
C SER A 364 0.54 9.91 -5.73
N ILE A 365 -0.18 10.58 -4.85
CA ILE A 365 -1.13 9.98 -3.92
C ILE A 365 -2.56 10.36 -4.28
N ILE A 366 -3.53 9.60 -3.76
CA ILE A 366 -4.96 9.82 -4.01
C ILE A 366 -5.22 9.82 -5.52
N ASN A 367 -4.87 8.73 -6.20
CA ASN A 367 -5.26 8.52 -7.58
C ASN A 367 -6.65 7.88 -7.63
N TYR A 368 -7.66 8.63 -8.09
CA TYR A 368 -9.06 8.19 -8.13
C TYR A 368 -9.73 8.47 -9.48
N TRP A 369 -8.95 8.69 -10.54
CA TRP A 369 -9.51 8.74 -11.89
C TRP A 369 -10.08 7.37 -12.30
N TRP A 370 -10.94 7.33 -13.33
CA TRP A 370 -11.58 6.08 -13.76
C TRP A 370 -10.54 4.98 -13.99
N PHE A 371 -10.80 3.80 -13.44
CA PHE A 371 -9.97 2.64 -13.73
C PHE A 371 -10.38 2.09 -15.10
N ARG A 372 -9.39 1.69 -15.90
CA ARG A 372 -9.62 1.25 -17.30
C ARG A 372 -8.88 -0.05 -17.57
N VAL A 373 -9.55 -0.99 -18.20
CA VAL A 373 -8.95 -2.22 -18.72
C VAL A 373 -9.04 -2.18 -20.24
N ALA A 374 -7.92 -2.32 -20.92
CA ALA A 374 -7.90 -2.43 -22.39
C ALA A 374 -8.26 -3.85 -22.81
N ILE A 375 -9.01 -3.98 -23.91
CA ILE A 375 -9.39 -5.26 -24.52
C ILE A 375 -8.63 -5.39 -25.84
N HIS A 376 -7.96 -6.52 -26.02
CA HIS A 376 -7.22 -6.85 -27.25
C HIS A 376 -7.80 -8.11 -27.88
N THR A 377 -8.29 -8.01 -29.11
CA THR A 377 -8.71 -9.18 -29.87
C THR A 377 -7.50 -9.85 -30.51
N GLN A 378 -7.27 -11.11 -30.16
CA GLN A 378 -6.21 -11.96 -30.71
C GLN A 378 -6.61 -12.49 -32.11
N PRO A 379 -5.63 -12.94 -32.94
CA PRO A 379 -5.93 -13.48 -34.27
C PRO A 379 -6.91 -14.68 -34.27
N ASN A 380 -6.94 -15.46 -33.20
CA ASN A 380 -7.88 -16.58 -33.01
C ASN A 380 -9.25 -16.14 -32.47
N GLY A 381 -9.51 -14.83 -32.36
CA GLY A 381 -10.74 -14.26 -31.83
C GLY A 381 -10.85 -14.22 -30.30
N ALA A 382 -9.86 -14.75 -29.56
CA ALA A 382 -9.82 -14.66 -28.10
C ALA A 382 -9.58 -13.20 -27.66
N LEU A 383 -10.06 -12.84 -26.48
CA LEU A 383 -9.87 -11.52 -25.90
C LEU A 383 -8.77 -11.59 -24.85
N ARG A 384 -7.81 -10.67 -24.91
CA ARG A 384 -6.78 -10.49 -23.89
C ARG A 384 -6.99 -9.16 -23.19
N PHE A 385 -7.01 -9.17 -21.87
CA PHE A 385 -7.28 -7.97 -21.08
C PHE A 385 -6.00 -7.39 -20.48
N GLN A 386 -5.89 -6.07 -20.46
CA GLN A 386 -4.71 -5.40 -19.94
C GLN A 386 -5.12 -4.30 -18.96
N HIS A 387 -4.75 -4.44 -17.69
CA HIS A 387 -4.90 -3.40 -16.65
C HIS A 387 -3.99 -2.18 -16.90
N PRO A 388 -4.19 -1.03 -16.21
CA PRO A 388 -3.36 0.17 -16.39
C PRO A 388 -1.88 -0.07 -16.15
N THR A 389 -1.59 -0.77 -15.06
CA THR A 389 -0.25 -1.09 -14.56
C THR A 389 -0.32 -2.41 -13.80
N ASP A 390 0.78 -3.15 -13.77
CA ASP A 390 0.94 -4.32 -12.92
C ASP A 390 2.30 -4.21 -12.19
N PRO A 391 2.32 -4.04 -10.86
CA PRO A 391 3.56 -3.93 -10.10
C PRO A 391 4.37 -5.23 -10.07
N ALA A 392 3.76 -6.38 -10.37
CA ALA A 392 4.43 -7.69 -10.37
C ALA A 392 5.00 -8.07 -11.75
N ASN A 393 4.68 -7.32 -12.81
CA ASN A 393 5.02 -7.68 -14.19
C ASN A 393 5.91 -6.62 -14.86
N ALA A 394 7.11 -7.04 -15.28
CA ALA A 394 8.07 -6.19 -15.98
C ALA A 394 7.56 -5.64 -17.34
N ARG A 395 6.58 -6.31 -17.98
CA ARG A 395 6.00 -5.87 -19.26
C ARG A 395 5.02 -4.69 -19.11
N GLY A 396 4.62 -4.37 -17.87
CA GLY A 396 3.73 -3.26 -17.56
C GLY A 396 2.29 -3.45 -18.07
N GLY A 397 1.47 -2.41 -17.90
CA GLY A 397 0.08 -2.38 -18.36
C GLY A 397 -0.15 -1.54 -19.62
N TRP A 398 -1.41 -1.27 -19.95
CA TRP A 398 -1.75 -0.49 -21.14
C TRP A 398 -1.14 0.91 -21.11
N MET A 399 -0.94 1.51 -19.93
CA MET A 399 -0.36 2.84 -19.81
C MET A 399 1.08 2.87 -20.34
N GLN A 400 1.87 1.85 -20.01
CA GLN A 400 3.25 1.75 -20.50
C GLN A 400 3.27 1.49 -22.01
N ARG A 401 2.36 0.65 -22.51
CA ARG A 401 2.23 0.39 -23.95
C ARG A 401 1.88 1.67 -24.73
N ILE A 402 0.86 2.41 -24.31
CA ILE A 402 0.43 3.67 -24.94
C ILE A 402 1.57 4.70 -24.90
N LYS A 403 2.30 4.79 -23.78
CA LYS A 403 3.49 5.63 -23.64
C LYS A 403 4.57 5.29 -24.66
N ASN A 404 4.93 4.01 -24.76
CA ASN A 404 5.97 3.52 -25.68
C ASN A 404 5.58 3.73 -27.16
N GLN A 405 4.28 3.78 -27.45
CA GLN A 405 3.75 4.07 -28.79
C GLN A 405 3.68 5.57 -29.10
N GLY A 406 4.05 6.45 -28.16
CA GLY A 406 4.01 7.91 -28.33
C GLY A 406 2.60 8.53 -28.22
N TYR A 407 1.59 7.78 -27.79
CA TYR A 407 0.22 8.28 -27.64
C TYR A 407 0.01 9.02 -26.31
N HIS A 408 -1.01 9.88 -26.27
CA HIS A 408 -1.30 10.71 -25.11
C HIS A 408 -1.96 9.92 -23.95
N ILE A 409 -1.16 9.52 -22.96
CA ILE A 409 -1.56 8.64 -21.84
C ILE A 409 -2.72 9.20 -21.00
N LEU A 410 -2.80 10.53 -20.84
CA LEU A 410 -3.83 11.20 -20.04
C LEU A 410 -5.20 11.28 -20.75
N SER A 411 -5.21 11.03 -22.05
CA SER A 411 -6.41 10.99 -22.90
C SER A 411 -6.39 9.70 -23.71
N PRO A 412 -6.43 8.53 -23.05
CA PRO A 412 -6.32 7.26 -23.76
C PRO A 412 -7.57 7.05 -24.61
N VAL A 413 -7.34 6.73 -25.88
CA VAL A 413 -8.35 6.30 -26.84
C VAL A 413 -8.00 4.85 -27.18
N PHE A 414 -8.95 3.93 -26.97
CA PHE A 414 -8.72 2.50 -27.19
C PHE A 414 -9.27 2.03 -28.54
N THR A 415 -10.24 2.76 -29.09
CA THR A 415 -10.88 2.51 -30.39
C THR A 415 -9.93 2.66 -31.59
N GLN A 416 -8.83 3.41 -31.46
CA GLN A 416 -7.83 3.54 -32.52
C GLN A 416 -6.77 2.43 -32.44
N SER A 417 -7.09 1.27 -33.00
CA SER A 417 -6.08 0.27 -33.38
C SER A 417 -6.46 -0.40 -34.70
N LYS A 418 -6.20 0.28 -35.80
CA LYS A 418 -5.94 -0.39 -37.09
C LYS A 418 -4.59 0.09 -37.62
N SER A 419 -3.78 -0.90 -37.98
CA SER A 419 -2.38 -0.87 -38.43
C SER A 419 -1.37 -0.25 -37.46
N ALA A 420 -0.75 -1.09 -36.63
CA ALA A 420 0.62 -0.83 -36.20
C ALA A 420 1.55 -1.24 -37.35
N PRO A 421 2.45 -0.36 -37.84
CA PRO A 421 3.65 -0.80 -38.52
C PRO A 421 4.50 -1.57 -37.50
N SER A 422 5.28 -2.54 -38.00
CA SER A 422 6.29 -3.29 -37.24
C SER A 422 7.11 -2.36 -36.33
N PRO A 423 7.54 -2.81 -35.14
CA PRO A 423 8.24 -1.97 -34.20
C PRO A 423 9.52 -1.44 -34.85
N THR A 424 9.53 -0.15 -35.17
CA THR A 424 10.80 0.56 -35.31
C THR A 424 11.28 0.74 -33.87
N THR A 425 12.30 -0.03 -33.50
CA THR A 425 12.99 0.10 -32.24
C THR A 425 13.57 1.51 -32.16
N VAL A 426 12.80 2.45 -31.64
CA VAL A 426 13.38 3.66 -31.06
C VAL A 426 13.99 3.18 -29.76
N GLN A 427 15.28 2.88 -29.79
CA GLN A 427 16.09 2.79 -28.58
C GLN A 427 15.99 4.15 -27.89
N GLU A 428 15.08 4.30 -26.93
CA GLU A 428 15.26 5.32 -25.91
C GLU A 428 16.63 5.06 -25.26
N ALA A 429 17.46 6.09 -25.20
CA ALA A 429 18.80 5.99 -24.63
C ALA A 429 18.70 5.43 -23.20
N THR A 430 19.13 4.18 -23.03
CA THR A 430 19.36 3.58 -21.73
C THR A 430 20.19 4.58 -20.91
N PRO A 431 19.78 4.97 -19.69
CA PRO A 431 20.65 5.80 -18.85
C PRO A 431 22.01 5.12 -18.76
N LEU A 432 23.10 5.86 -18.96
CA LEU A 432 24.44 5.31 -18.71
C LEU A 432 24.52 5.00 -17.22
N ILE A 433 24.28 3.74 -16.87
CA ILE A 433 24.47 3.20 -15.53
C ILE A 433 25.93 2.80 -15.29
N THR A 434 26.74 2.77 -16.36
CA THR A 434 28.18 2.50 -16.33
C THR A 434 28.98 3.79 -16.46
N ASN A 435 30.14 3.82 -15.80
CA ASN A 435 31.18 4.81 -16.07
C ASN A 435 32.07 4.31 -17.21
N PRO A 436 32.12 4.97 -18.39
CA PRO A 436 32.91 4.51 -19.54
C PRO A 436 34.42 4.43 -19.29
N LYS A 437 34.91 5.08 -18.23
CA LYS A 437 36.33 5.05 -17.84
C LYS A 437 36.70 3.81 -17.02
N VAL A 438 35.70 3.03 -16.61
CA VAL A 438 35.88 1.84 -15.78
C VAL A 438 35.70 0.62 -16.67
N THR A 439 36.79 -0.10 -16.88
CA THR A 439 36.86 -1.33 -17.69
C THR A 439 37.31 -2.52 -16.85
N THR A 440 37.29 -2.37 -15.52
CA THR A 440 37.71 -3.42 -14.60
C THR A 440 36.72 -4.57 -14.68
N GLU A 441 37.25 -5.78 -14.79
CA GLU A 441 36.50 -7.02 -14.73
C GLU A 441 36.55 -7.55 -13.30
N ILE A 442 35.39 -7.82 -12.70
CA ILE A 442 35.25 -8.26 -11.30
C ILE A 442 34.78 -9.71 -11.27
N THR A 443 35.45 -10.54 -10.46
CA THR A 443 35.10 -11.93 -10.22
C THR A 443 33.99 -12.06 -9.17
N LEU A 444 33.33 -13.22 -9.13
CA LEU A 444 32.31 -13.48 -8.12
C LEU A 444 32.92 -13.52 -6.71
N GLU A 445 34.13 -14.04 -6.57
CA GLU A 445 34.87 -14.09 -5.32
C GLU A 445 35.16 -12.69 -4.77
N GLU A 446 35.57 -11.76 -5.63
CA GLU A 446 35.77 -10.35 -5.26
C GLU A 446 34.45 -9.68 -4.86
N LEU A 447 33.35 -9.92 -5.58
CA LEU A 447 32.02 -9.44 -5.20
C LEU A 447 31.61 -9.96 -3.81
N GLN A 448 31.84 -11.24 -3.54
CA GLN A 448 31.46 -11.89 -2.27
C GLN A 448 32.30 -11.43 -1.08
N ALA A 449 33.58 -11.07 -1.29
CA ALA A 449 34.42 -10.45 -0.27
C ALA A 449 33.84 -9.13 0.28
N HIS A 450 32.95 -8.50 -0.49
CA HIS A 450 32.25 -7.26 -0.18
C HIS A 450 30.76 -7.45 0.20
N SER A 451 30.40 -8.64 0.71
CA SER A 451 29.04 -8.94 1.22
C SER A 451 28.71 -8.37 2.61
N GLY A 452 29.67 -7.68 3.25
CA GLY A 452 29.51 -7.03 4.54
C GLY A 452 28.88 -5.63 4.49
N ALA A 453 28.55 -5.08 5.66
CA ALA A 453 27.84 -3.80 5.78
C ALA A 453 28.73 -2.54 5.64
N GLU A 454 30.06 -2.67 5.81
CA GLU A 454 30.98 -1.51 5.81
C GLU A 454 31.35 -1.04 4.40
N ALA A 455 31.63 -2.00 3.50
CA ALA A 455 32.01 -1.74 2.11
C ALA A 455 31.16 -2.56 1.11
N PRO A 456 29.82 -2.37 1.07
CA PRO A 456 28.94 -3.25 0.32
C PRO A 456 29.10 -3.04 -1.19
N TRP A 457 29.37 -4.13 -1.91
CA TRP A 457 29.28 -4.17 -3.37
C TRP A 457 27.98 -4.86 -3.77
N PHE A 458 27.38 -4.45 -4.88
CA PHE A 458 26.17 -5.09 -5.42
C PHE A 458 26.14 -4.98 -6.94
N VAL A 459 25.33 -5.84 -7.57
CA VAL A 459 25.24 -5.93 -9.03
C VAL A 459 23.92 -5.33 -9.53
N VAL A 460 23.96 -4.56 -10.61
CA VAL A 460 22.79 -4.13 -11.38
C VAL A 460 23.06 -4.33 -12.86
N ASN A 461 22.25 -5.15 -13.52
CA ASN A 461 22.35 -5.55 -14.92
C ASN A 461 23.74 -6.06 -15.34
N GLY A 462 24.43 -6.80 -14.46
CA GLY A 462 25.77 -7.34 -14.71
C GLY A 462 26.92 -6.39 -14.36
N GLU A 463 26.63 -5.16 -13.94
CA GLU A 463 27.62 -4.16 -13.54
C GLU A 463 27.72 -4.06 -12.01
N VAL A 464 28.93 -3.86 -11.49
CA VAL A 464 29.23 -3.86 -10.05
C VAL A 464 29.40 -2.43 -9.54
N TYR A 465 28.80 -2.16 -8.37
CA TYR A 465 28.75 -0.85 -7.76
C TYR A 465 29.22 -0.86 -6.31
N HIS A 466 29.94 0.19 -5.91
CA HIS A 466 30.42 0.39 -4.53
C HIS A 466 29.49 1.29 -3.72
N GLY A 467 28.70 0.72 -2.82
CA GLY A 467 27.61 1.42 -2.13
C GLY A 467 28.00 2.38 -1.00
N THR A 468 29.21 2.27 -0.43
CA THR A 468 29.60 3.00 0.80
C THR A 468 29.40 4.51 0.72
N GLY A 469 29.77 5.12 -0.41
CA GLY A 469 29.67 6.57 -0.60
C GLY A 469 28.24 7.11 -0.62
N TYR A 470 27.23 6.23 -0.64
CA TYR A 470 25.82 6.61 -0.73
C TYR A 470 24.95 6.05 0.41
N LEU A 471 25.53 5.33 1.38
CA LEU A 471 24.77 4.69 2.46
C LEU A 471 23.93 5.68 3.28
N ASN A 472 24.52 6.83 3.62
CA ASN A 472 23.87 7.84 4.46
C ASN A 472 22.86 8.71 3.68
N ASP A 473 23.06 8.83 2.36
CA ASP A 473 22.25 9.67 1.49
C ASP A 473 21.12 8.90 0.79
N HIS A 474 21.16 7.56 0.87
CA HIS A 474 20.15 6.71 0.24
C HIS A 474 18.77 6.93 0.88
N PRO A 475 17.75 7.37 0.12
CA PRO A 475 16.43 7.70 0.68
C PRO A 475 15.70 6.54 1.36
N GLY A 476 16.04 5.30 1.02
CA GLY A 476 15.55 4.08 1.67
C GLY A 476 16.33 3.68 2.93
N GLY A 477 17.32 4.49 3.34
CA GLY A 477 18.28 4.19 4.41
C GLY A 477 19.39 3.23 3.96
N ALA A 478 20.50 3.24 4.70
CA ALA A 478 21.69 2.42 4.44
C ALA A 478 21.38 0.91 4.34
N HIS A 479 20.42 0.43 5.14
CA HIS A 479 20.05 -0.99 5.19
C HIS A 479 19.51 -1.54 3.86
N SER A 480 18.94 -0.68 3.02
CA SER A 480 18.46 -1.08 1.69
C SER A 480 19.61 -1.44 0.73
N ILE A 481 20.79 -0.83 0.92
CA ILE A 481 21.99 -1.11 0.13
C ILE A 481 22.75 -2.28 0.77
N THR A 482 22.99 -2.25 2.09
CA THR A 482 23.73 -3.33 2.77
C THR A 482 22.99 -4.66 2.75
N GLY A 483 21.66 -4.66 2.65
CA GLY A 483 20.86 -5.88 2.48
C GLY A 483 21.12 -6.62 1.16
N MET A 484 21.61 -5.91 0.13
CA MET A 484 21.95 -6.45 -1.19
C MET A 484 23.46 -6.62 -1.41
N ALA A 485 24.26 -6.47 -0.35
CA ALA A 485 25.71 -6.64 -0.43
C ALA A 485 26.06 -8.06 -0.91
N GLY A 486 26.98 -8.15 -1.87
CA GLY A 486 27.42 -9.38 -2.53
C GLY A 486 26.39 -10.03 -3.46
N GLN A 487 25.27 -9.34 -3.78
CA GLN A 487 24.14 -9.92 -4.52
C GLN A 487 23.78 -9.14 -5.78
N ASP A 488 22.98 -9.79 -6.64
CA ASP A 488 22.32 -9.15 -7.78
C ASP A 488 21.04 -8.43 -7.34
N ALA A 489 21.08 -7.10 -7.41
CA ALA A 489 19.99 -6.20 -7.06
C ALA A 489 19.19 -5.71 -8.27
N SER A 490 19.44 -6.23 -9.48
CA SER A 490 18.87 -5.70 -10.73
C SER A 490 17.36 -5.53 -10.68
N GLN A 491 16.63 -6.57 -10.26
CA GLN A 491 15.18 -6.56 -10.24
C GLN A 491 14.63 -5.52 -9.25
N ASP A 492 15.11 -5.55 -8.01
CA ASP A 492 14.66 -4.65 -6.95
C ASP A 492 15.06 -3.21 -7.27
N PHE A 493 16.29 -3.00 -7.73
CA PHE A 493 16.83 -1.69 -8.07
C PHE A 493 16.03 -1.03 -9.20
N MET A 494 15.79 -1.76 -10.30
CA MET A 494 15.06 -1.23 -11.46
C MET A 494 13.58 -0.99 -11.16
N ALA A 495 12.99 -1.76 -10.24
CA ALA A 495 11.59 -1.61 -9.85
C ALA A 495 11.32 -0.32 -9.05
N ILE A 496 12.30 0.15 -8.27
CA ILE A 496 12.09 1.22 -7.29
C ILE A 496 12.78 2.55 -7.65
N HIS A 497 13.92 2.51 -8.36
CA HIS A 497 14.73 3.70 -8.67
C HIS A 497 14.35 4.36 -10.01
N SER A 498 14.39 5.70 -10.05
CA SER A 498 14.11 6.49 -11.26
C SER A 498 15.25 6.41 -12.28
N ILE A 499 15.00 6.77 -13.55
CA ILE A 499 16.05 6.88 -14.59
C ILE A 499 17.20 7.79 -14.16
N THR A 500 16.91 8.89 -13.44
CA THR A 500 17.95 9.77 -12.89
C THR A 500 18.76 9.10 -11.77
N ALA A 501 18.12 8.33 -10.90
CA ALA A 501 18.82 7.57 -9.86
C ALA A 501 19.61 6.40 -10.46
N GLN A 502 19.11 5.79 -11.53
CA GLN A 502 19.85 4.83 -12.34
C GLN A 502 21.10 5.49 -12.96
N ALA A 503 20.99 6.70 -13.52
CA ALA A 503 22.14 7.42 -14.06
C ALA A 503 23.17 7.82 -12.97
N GLN A 504 22.75 7.99 -11.72
CA GLN A 504 23.67 8.24 -10.60
C GLN A 504 24.53 7.02 -10.26
N LEU A 505 24.09 5.80 -10.61
CA LEU A 505 24.89 4.59 -10.41
C LEU A 505 26.26 4.66 -11.10
N ALA A 506 26.36 5.35 -12.23
CA ALA A 506 27.63 5.51 -12.93
C ALA A 506 28.72 6.14 -12.03
N GLN A 507 28.36 6.94 -11.03
CA GLN A 507 29.33 7.53 -10.08
C GLN A 507 29.94 6.49 -9.14
N PHE A 508 29.23 5.38 -8.92
CA PHE A 508 29.61 4.30 -8.02
C PHE A 508 30.05 3.04 -8.77
N HIS A 509 30.10 3.08 -10.11
CA HIS A 509 30.49 1.97 -10.97
C HIS A 509 31.98 1.63 -10.77
N ILE A 510 32.29 0.36 -10.48
CA ILE A 510 33.66 -0.10 -10.22
C ILE A 510 34.13 -1.22 -11.16
N GLY A 511 33.24 -1.84 -11.93
CA GLY A 511 33.60 -2.83 -12.93
C GLY A 511 32.42 -3.69 -13.37
N SER A 512 32.65 -4.56 -14.35
CA SER A 512 31.65 -5.50 -14.88
C SER A 512 31.89 -6.89 -14.31
N LEU A 513 30.82 -7.61 -13.97
CA LEU A 513 30.92 -8.96 -13.41
C LEU A 513 31.18 -9.99 -14.53
N ILE A 514 32.29 -10.73 -14.44
CA ILE A 514 32.74 -11.67 -15.49
C ILE A 514 31.86 -12.94 -15.56
N ALA A 515 31.16 -13.27 -14.48
CA ALA A 515 30.35 -14.47 -14.36
C ALA A 515 28.91 -14.14 -13.94
N CYS A 516 27.94 -14.95 -14.37
CA CYS A 516 26.57 -14.83 -13.86
C CYS A 516 26.58 -15.13 -12.35
N VAL A 517 25.96 -14.29 -11.52
CA VAL A 517 25.74 -14.63 -10.10
C VAL A 517 25.00 -15.97 -10.08
N PRO A 518 25.58 -17.04 -9.50
CA PRO A 518 24.94 -18.34 -9.49
C PRO A 518 23.56 -18.19 -8.89
N LYS A 519 22.54 -18.74 -9.55
CA LYS A 519 21.26 -18.98 -8.87
C LYS A 519 21.62 -19.68 -7.56
N PRO A 520 21.08 -19.21 -6.43
CA PRO A 520 21.53 -19.69 -5.14
C PRO A 520 21.42 -21.20 -5.10
N GLU A 521 22.57 -21.85 -4.93
CA GLU A 521 22.65 -23.30 -5.01
C GLU A 521 21.81 -23.92 -3.89
N VAL A 522 21.16 -25.02 -4.24
CA VAL A 522 20.43 -25.81 -3.27
C VAL A 522 21.44 -26.67 -2.52
N VAL A 523 21.93 -26.16 -1.40
CA VAL A 523 22.98 -26.82 -0.62
C VAL A 523 22.36 -27.81 0.37
N SER A 524 22.82 -29.05 0.36
CA SER A 524 22.60 -30.03 1.44
C SER A 524 23.78 -29.98 2.40
N SER A 525 23.85 -28.98 3.28
CA SER A 525 24.85 -28.94 4.36
C SER A 525 24.18 -29.18 5.72
N PRO A 526 24.80 -29.97 6.61
CA PRO A 526 24.38 -30.12 8.01
C PRO A 526 24.86 -28.90 8.83
N ASP A 527 24.46 -27.70 8.42
CA ASP A 527 24.75 -26.47 9.17
C ASP A 527 23.86 -26.35 10.41
N HIS A 528 24.40 -25.80 11.50
CA HIS A 528 23.68 -25.58 12.76
C HIS A 528 22.46 -24.63 12.62
N ALA A 529 22.44 -23.76 11.61
CA ALA A 529 21.31 -22.87 11.31
C ALA A 529 20.64 -23.28 9.98
N PHE A 530 19.37 -23.67 10.04
CA PHE A 530 18.61 -24.07 8.84
C PHE A 530 18.34 -22.87 7.91
N LEU A 531 17.94 -21.71 8.45
CA LEU A 531 17.66 -20.53 7.65
C LEU A 531 18.96 -19.78 7.31
N SER A 532 19.14 -19.50 6.01
CA SER A 532 20.23 -18.66 5.49
C SER A 532 19.64 -17.54 4.64
N LYS A 533 20.27 -16.36 4.69
CA LYS A 533 19.86 -15.21 3.86
C LYS A 533 20.21 -15.39 2.38
N THR A 534 21.16 -16.27 2.07
CA THR A 534 21.78 -16.36 0.73
C THR A 534 21.73 -17.77 0.14
N GLN A 535 21.22 -18.77 0.87
CA GLN A 535 21.18 -20.17 0.43
C GLN A 535 19.76 -20.73 0.48
N TRP A 536 19.38 -21.46 -0.57
CA TRP A 536 18.16 -22.26 -0.56
C TRP A 536 18.50 -23.66 -0.07
N LYS A 537 17.73 -24.18 0.88
CA LYS A 537 17.90 -25.54 1.39
C LYS A 537 16.72 -26.41 0.97
N LYS A 538 16.99 -27.67 0.65
CA LYS A 538 15.92 -28.66 0.41
C LYS A 538 15.15 -28.88 1.72
N VAL A 539 13.84 -28.93 1.59
CA VAL A 539 12.95 -29.34 2.68
C VAL A 539 12.00 -30.40 2.15
N VAL A 540 11.72 -31.39 2.99
CA VAL A 540 10.72 -32.41 2.67
C VAL A 540 9.39 -31.94 3.27
N LEU A 541 8.37 -31.78 2.44
CA LEU A 541 7.01 -31.55 2.94
C LEU A 541 6.51 -32.83 3.61
N VAL A 542 6.34 -32.81 4.93
CA VAL A 542 5.92 -33.94 5.75
C VAL A 542 4.41 -34.07 5.78
N SER A 543 3.70 -32.96 5.91
CA SER A 543 2.25 -32.98 5.97
C SER A 543 1.64 -31.70 5.45
N THR A 544 0.47 -31.85 4.83
CA THR A 544 -0.45 -30.75 4.56
C THR A 544 -1.71 -30.96 5.35
N SER A 545 -2.14 -29.94 6.10
CA SER A 545 -3.39 -29.97 6.86
C SER A 545 -4.29 -28.86 6.35
N VAL A 546 -5.47 -29.21 5.87
CA VAL A 546 -6.45 -28.24 5.40
C VAL A 546 -7.05 -27.54 6.62
N VAL A 547 -6.96 -26.21 6.64
CA VAL A 547 -7.54 -25.36 7.72
C VAL A 547 -8.90 -24.83 7.26
N THR A 548 -8.95 -24.35 6.02
CA THR A 548 -10.15 -23.88 5.33
C THR A 548 -10.09 -24.31 3.87
N HIS A 549 -11.15 -24.07 3.10
CA HIS A 549 -11.17 -24.36 1.66
C HIS A 549 -10.03 -23.68 0.87
N ASN A 550 -9.44 -22.60 1.39
CA ASN A 550 -8.36 -21.83 0.75
C ASN A 550 -7.08 -21.70 1.59
N SER A 551 -6.98 -22.36 2.74
CA SER A 551 -5.81 -22.27 3.63
C SER A 551 -5.34 -23.66 4.07
N ARG A 552 -4.03 -23.88 4.03
CA ARG A 552 -3.39 -25.13 4.44
C ARG A 552 -2.19 -24.84 5.34
N PHE A 553 -2.00 -25.63 6.40
CA PHE A 553 -0.73 -25.71 7.10
C PHE A 553 0.19 -26.67 6.36
N TYR A 554 1.43 -26.26 6.16
CA TYR A 554 2.50 -27.08 5.60
C TYR A 554 3.51 -27.34 6.71
N ARG A 555 3.80 -28.61 6.99
CA ARG A 555 4.88 -29.00 7.88
C ARG A 555 6.03 -29.54 7.06
N PHE A 556 7.21 -28.95 7.23
CA PHE A 556 8.41 -29.37 6.55
C PHE A 556 9.34 -30.09 7.53
N ALA A 557 9.92 -31.21 7.12
CA ALA A 557 11.07 -31.81 7.78
C ALA A 557 12.31 -31.07 7.31
N LEU A 558 13.12 -30.68 8.28
CA LEU A 558 14.47 -30.17 8.03
C LEU A 558 15.36 -31.41 7.97
N GLU A 559 16.12 -31.56 6.88
CA GLU A 559 17.22 -32.53 6.85
C GLU A 559 18.22 -32.10 7.93
N ARG A 560 18.59 -33.04 8.82
CA ARG A 560 19.59 -32.80 9.87
C ARG A 560 20.97 -33.14 9.36
#